data_AF-A0A090VZT5-F1
#
_entry.id   AF-A0A090VZT5-F1
#
_cell.length_a   1.000
_cell.length_b   1.000
_cell.length_c   1.000
_cell.angle_alpha   90.00
_cell.angle_beta   90.00
_cell.angle_gamma   90.00
#
_symmetry.space_group_name_H-M   'P 1'
#
loop_
_entity.id
_entity.type
_entity.pdbx_description
1 polymer ?
#
loop_
_entity_poly.entity_id
_entity_poly.type
_entity_poly.pdbx_seq_one_letter_code
_entity_poly.pdbx_strand_id
1 'polypeptide(L)'
;MLALYEPPADLIEMLHGGTEKTWRIKAESKPHFGLGPVDGGTVAEWFSAEPNDKVGVGMYDDRYIFRADGTFTHITNADVFGRVGLIDELGASGGSVDGADVLNLPYNDYTEQYTLTAPSDVETISLSGLGFIGYYAGGDHKYRIFSRNATEMVLSTTDGNNEFEWWFVLTSED
;
A
#
# COMPACT_ATOMS: atom_id res chain seq x y z
N MET A 1 -28.47 -8.86 -12.06
CA MET A 1 -27.99 -7.49 -12.27
C MET A 1 -26.85 -7.31 -11.29
N LEU A 2 -25.59 -7.29 -11.74
CA LEU A 2 -24.48 -6.92 -10.86
C LEU A 2 -24.70 -5.44 -10.54
N ALA A 3 -24.99 -5.09 -9.29
CA ALA A 3 -24.90 -3.71 -8.88
C ALA A 3 -23.41 -3.35 -8.92
N LEU A 4 -23.04 -2.37 -9.75
CA LEU A 4 -21.71 -1.77 -9.66
C LEU A 4 -21.66 -1.08 -8.30
N TYR A 5 -20.61 -1.36 -7.52
CA TYR A 5 -20.42 -0.67 -6.26
C TYR A 5 -20.26 0.83 -6.56
N GLU A 6 -21.06 1.67 -5.90
CA GLU A 6 -20.94 3.12 -5.94
C GLU A 6 -20.18 3.56 -4.69
N PRO A 7 -18.91 3.95 -4.80
CA PRO A 7 -18.12 4.35 -3.64
C PRO A 7 -18.72 5.60 -2.99
N PRO A 8 -18.74 5.70 -1.64
CA PRO A 8 -19.18 6.89 -0.93
C PRO A 8 -18.47 8.16 -1.42
N ALA A 9 -19.20 9.28 -1.47
CA ALA A 9 -18.65 10.55 -1.96
C ALA A 9 -17.45 11.03 -1.12
N ASP A 10 -17.48 10.79 0.18
CA ASP A 10 -16.39 11.10 1.10
C ASP A 10 -15.16 10.19 0.91
N LEU A 11 -15.35 8.94 0.45
CA LEU A 11 -14.24 8.06 0.06
C LEU A 11 -13.53 8.60 -1.19
N ILE A 12 -14.30 8.99 -2.21
CA ILE A 12 -13.78 9.55 -3.47
C ILE A 12 -13.08 10.89 -3.22
N GLU A 13 -13.69 11.77 -2.42
CA GLU A 13 -13.11 13.06 -2.04
C GLU A 13 -11.81 12.88 -1.22
N MET A 14 -11.82 11.93 -0.28
CA MET A 14 -10.62 11.54 0.45
C MET A 14 -9.55 11.04 -0.52
N LEU A 15 -9.85 10.09 -1.39
CA LEU A 15 -8.83 9.36 -2.14
C LEU A 15 -8.15 10.22 -3.21
N HIS A 16 -8.89 11.08 -3.93
CA HIS A 16 -8.36 11.85 -5.05
C HIS A 16 -8.90 13.29 -5.18
N GLY A 17 -9.76 13.77 -4.26
CA GLY A 17 -10.21 15.17 -4.22
C GLY A 17 -10.84 15.68 -5.53
N GLY A 18 -11.49 14.79 -6.28
CA GLY A 18 -12.12 15.10 -7.57
C GLY A 18 -11.18 15.18 -8.79
N THR A 19 -9.86 15.14 -8.64
CA THR A 19 -8.90 15.12 -9.76
C THR A 19 -7.79 14.10 -9.54
N GLU A 20 -6.79 14.43 -8.74
CA GLU A 20 -5.77 13.51 -8.26
C GLU A 20 -5.34 13.89 -6.84
N LYS A 21 -4.90 12.91 -6.06
CA LYS A 21 -4.26 13.15 -4.76
C LYS A 21 -3.07 12.21 -4.59
N THR A 22 -2.01 12.77 -4.02
CA THR A 22 -0.77 12.06 -3.74
C THR A 22 -0.72 11.65 -2.28
N TRP A 23 -0.26 10.44 -2.04
CA TRP A 23 -0.09 9.83 -0.73
C TRP A 23 1.35 9.37 -0.55
N ARG A 24 1.84 9.41 0.68
CA ARG A 24 3.12 8.83 1.10
C ARG A 24 2.92 7.99 2.35
N ILE A 25 3.85 7.08 2.64
CA ILE A 25 3.91 6.46 3.97
C ILE A 25 4.12 7.56 5.03
N LYS A 26 3.33 7.52 6.11
CA LYS A 26 3.47 8.41 7.26
C LYS A 26 4.62 7.96 8.15
N ALA A 27 5.85 8.03 7.64
CA ALA A 27 7.07 7.49 8.25
C ALA A 27 7.29 7.95 9.71
N GLU A 28 6.78 9.13 10.06
CA GLU A 28 6.87 9.75 11.37
C GLU A 28 5.88 9.21 12.42
N SER A 29 4.87 8.42 12.02
CA SER A 29 3.89 7.84 12.95
C SER A 29 4.30 6.46 13.45
N LYS A 30 3.65 6.00 14.52
CA LYS A 30 3.67 4.60 14.94
C LYS A 30 2.26 4.16 15.31
N PRO A 31 1.72 3.09 14.70
CA PRO A 31 2.29 2.34 13.58
C PRO A 31 2.30 3.16 12.28
N HIS A 32 3.19 2.82 11.35
CA HIS A 32 3.14 3.26 9.95
C HIS A 32 3.40 2.13 8.95
N PHE A 33 4.23 1.16 9.36
CA PHE A 33 4.56 -0.05 8.62
C PHE A 33 4.71 -1.20 9.62
N GLY A 34 4.06 -2.32 9.34
CA GLY A 34 4.14 -3.49 10.21
C GLY A 34 3.31 -4.65 9.72
N LEU A 35 3.23 -5.69 10.55
CA LEU A 35 2.51 -6.92 10.25
C LEU A 35 1.75 -7.45 11.46
N GLY A 36 0.73 -8.26 11.18
CA GLY A 36 -0.07 -8.95 12.19
C GLY A 36 -0.70 -10.23 11.63
N PRO A 37 -1.62 -10.85 12.38
CA PRO A 37 -2.36 -12.02 11.89
C PRO A 37 -3.21 -11.65 10.67
N VAL A 38 -3.32 -12.58 9.72
CA VAL A 38 -4.29 -12.52 8.62
C VAL A 38 -5.69 -12.25 9.18
N ASP A 39 -6.42 -11.32 8.55
CA ASP A 39 -7.74 -10.84 9.00
C ASP A 39 -7.73 -10.19 10.41
N GLY A 40 -6.57 -9.79 10.90
CA GLY A 40 -6.40 -9.15 12.20
C GLY A 40 -7.20 -7.85 12.33
N GLY A 41 -7.67 -7.58 13.55
CA GLY A 41 -8.38 -6.34 13.92
C GLY A 41 -7.51 -5.32 14.65
N THR A 42 -6.24 -5.64 14.92
CA THR A 42 -5.27 -4.77 15.58
C THR A 42 -4.19 -4.40 14.58
N VAL A 43 -4.04 -3.09 14.31
CA VAL A 43 -3.04 -2.59 13.36
C VAL A 43 -1.64 -3.00 13.82
N ALA A 44 -0.90 -3.71 12.96
CA ALA A 44 0.50 -4.08 13.18
C ALA A 44 0.77 -4.80 14.52
N GLU A 45 -0.09 -5.76 14.89
CA GLU A 45 -0.10 -6.42 16.21
C GLU A 45 1.23 -7.11 16.59
N TRP A 46 1.86 -7.80 15.64
CA TRP A 46 3.04 -8.63 15.91
C TRP A 46 4.33 -7.85 15.75
N PHE A 47 4.35 -6.89 14.83
CA PHE A 47 5.48 -6.00 14.62
C PHE A 47 5.00 -4.68 14.04
N SER A 48 5.57 -3.60 14.55
CA SER A 48 5.38 -2.23 14.09
C SER A 48 6.74 -1.52 14.14
N ALA A 49 7.18 -0.99 13.00
CA ALA A 49 8.43 -0.25 12.92
C ALA A 49 8.37 1.02 13.80
N GLU A 50 9.50 1.41 14.40
CA GLU A 50 9.59 2.70 15.08
C GLU A 50 9.49 3.85 14.06
N PRO A 51 9.08 5.06 14.48
CA PRO A 51 9.07 6.22 13.60
C PRO A 51 10.42 6.40 12.90
N ASN A 52 10.39 6.53 11.57
CA ASN A 52 11.56 6.72 10.70
C ASN A 52 12.57 5.56 10.69
N ASP A 53 12.22 4.38 11.21
CA ASP A 53 13.15 3.24 11.30
C ASP A 53 13.53 2.63 9.93
N LYS A 54 12.79 2.98 8.87
CA LYS A 54 13.07 2.55 7.48
C LYS A 54 13.63 3.68 6.60
N VAL A 55 14.26 4.70 7.17
CA VAL A 55 14.92 5.77 6.38
C VAL A 55 16.01 5.17 5.50
N GLY A 56 16.02 5.55 4.22
CA GLY A 56 16.97 5.04 3.23
C GLY A 56 16.63 3.67 2.66
N VAL A 57 15.44 3.16 2.98
CA VAL A 57 14.84 1.96 2.38
C VAL A 57 13.76 2.40 1.37
N GLY A 58 13.62 1.69 0.24
CA GLY A 58 12.73 2.02 -0.88
C GLY A 58 11.24 1.97 -0.53
N MET A 59 10.75 3.01 0.15
CA MET A 59 9.37 3.10 0.64
C MET A 59 8.98 4.52 1.08
N TYR A 60 9.86 5.24 1.76
CA TYR A 60 9.48 6.52 2.40
C TYR A 60 9.47 7.72 1.44
N ASP A 61 10.32 7.70 0.43
CA ASP A 61 10.32 8.70 -0.64
C ASP A 61 9.30 8.39 -1.74
N ASP A 62 8.75 7.17 -1.80
CA ASP A 62 7.70 6.77 -2.73
C ASP A 62 6.44 7.64 -2.66
N ARG A 63 5.76 7.76 -3.79
CA ARG A 63 4.48 8.48 -3.90
C ARG A 63 3.44 7.63 -4.61
N TYR A 64 2.26 7.54 -4.01
CA TYR A 64 1.10 6.82 -4.52
C TYR A 64 0.04 7.84 -4.95
N ILE A 65 -0.24 7.91 -6.25
CA ILE A 65 -1.12 8.92 -6.84
C ILE A 65 -2.38 8.23 -7.32
N PHE A 66 -3.51 8.58 -6.72
CA PHE A 66 -4.83 8.14 -7.17
C PHE A 66 -5.50 9.25 -7.97
N ARG A 67 -6.02 8.90 -9.16
CA ARG A 67 -6.71 9.82 -10.07
C ARG A 67 -8.18 9.46 -10.24
N ALA A 68 -9.01 10.48 -10.42
CA ALA A 68 -10.47 10.34 -10.56
C ALA A 68 -10.90 9.48 -11.76
N ASP A 69 -10.03 9.27 -12.75
CA ASP A 69 -10.26 8.41 -13.91
C ASP A 69 -9.95 6.91 -13.63
N GLY A 70 -9.58 6.57 -12.40
CA GLY A 70 -9.24 5.21 -11.98
C GLY A 70 -7.77 4.85 -12.21
N THR A 71 -6.92 5.80 -12.59
CA THR A 71 -5.48 5.56 -12.72
C THR A 71 -4.76 5.64 -11.37
N PHE A 72 -3.87 4.69 -11.12
CA PHE A 72 -2.93 4.64 -10.01
C PHE A 72 -1.50 4.77 -10.53
N THR A 73 -0.72 5.72 -10.01
CA THR A 73 0.71 5.83 -10.30
C THR A 73 1.51 5.62 -9.03
N HIS A 74 2.53 4.79 -9.10
CA HIS A 74 3.53 4.64 -8.06
C HIS A 74 4.84 5.25 -8.57
N ILE A 75 5.26 6.35 -7.95
CA ILE A 75 6.58 6.93 -8.11
C ILE A 75 7.48 6.26 -7.08
N THR A 76 8.43 5.46 -7.55
CA THR A 76 9.31 4.61 -6.72
C THR A 76 10.62 5.32 -6.37
N ASN A 77 10.92 6.44 -7.03
CA ASN A 77 12.21 7.12 -6.90
C ASN A 77 13.43 6.20 -7.10
N ALA A 78 13.29 5.25 -8.03
CA ALA A 78 14.28 4.29 -8.51
C ALA A 78 14.44 2.98 -7.72
N ASP A 79 13.84 2.82 -6.54
CA ASP A 79 13.87 1.53 -5.84
C ASP A 79 12.63 1.26 -4.99
N VAL A 80 12.45 0.00 -4.59
CA VAL A 80 11.30 -0.46 -3.80
C VAL A 80 11.70 -1.49 -2.75
N PHE A 81 10.85 -1.63 -1.74
CA PHE A 81 11.03 -2.51 -0.59
C PHE A 81 10.05 -3.70 -0.66
N GLY A 82 10.47 -4.91 -0.27
CA GLY A 82 9.56 -6.06 -0.29
C GLY A 82 10.10 -7.36 0.30
N ARG A 83 9.27 -8.40 0.25
CA ARG A 83 9.51 -9.71 0.86
C ARG A 83 10.34 -10.61 -0.05
N VAL A 84 11.40 -11.21 0.51
CA VAL A 84 12.18 -12.24 -0.19
C VAL A 84 11.25 -13.35 -0.71
N GLY A 85 11.43 -13.73 -1.98
CA GLY A 85 10.64 -14.77 -2.64
C GLY A 85 9.29 -14.30 -3.22
N LEU A 86 8.71 -13.21 -2.71
CA LEU A 86 7.50 -12.61 -3.28
C LEU A 86 7.85 -11.45 -4.22
N ILE A 87 8.77 -10.56 -3.80
CA ILE A 87 9.21 -9.42 -4.62
C ILE A 87 9.86 -9.82 -5.95
N ASP A 88 10.28 -11.08 -6.09
CA ASP A 88 10.79 -11.65 -7.34
C ASP A 88 9.73 -11.61 -8.47
N GLU A 89 8.44 -11.56 -8.13
CA GLU A 89 7.32 -11.39 -9.07
C GLU A 89 7.44 -10.11 -9.90
N LEU A 90 8.08 -9.06 -9.37
CA LEU A 90 8.33 -7.81 -10.07
C LEU A 90 9.26 -7.98 -11.28
N GLY A 91 9.97 -9.11 -11.38
CA GLY A 91 10.90 -9.41 -12.49
C GLY A 91 12.15 -8.51 -12.52
N ALA A 92 12.39 -7.77 -11.43
CA ALA A 92 13.56 -6.93 -11.24
C ALA A 92 14.65 -7.67 -10.46
N SER A 93 15.87 -7.12 -10.47
CA SER A 93 17.01 -7.69 -9.74
C SER A 93 17.88 -6.59 -9.15
N GLY A 94 18.60 -6.91 -8.08
CA GLY A 94 19.38 -5.95 -7.31
C GLY A 94 18.87 -5.88 -5.87
N GLY A 95 19.02 -4.72 -5.25
CA GLY A 95 18.71 -4.54 -3.84
C GLY A 95 19.66 -5.27 -2.91
N SER A 96 19.47 -5.04 -1.61
CA SER A 96 20.19 -5.74 -0.54
C SER A 96 19.21 -6.58 0.24
N VAL A 97 19.57 -7.83 0.53
CA VAL A 97 18.79 -8.72 1.38
C VAL A 97 19.20 -8.51 2.83
N ASP A 98 18.23 -8.24 3.70
CA ASP A 98 18.39 -8.21 5.14
C ASP A 98 17.31 -9.07 5.80
N GLY A 99 17.74 -10.18 6.41
CA GLY A 99 16.82 -11.17 6.93
C GLY A 99 15.86 -11.69 5.85
N ALA A 100 14.58 -11.36 6.01
CA ALA A 100 13.51 -11.79 5.10
C ALA A 100 13.05 -10.68 4.14
N ASP A 101 13.76 -9.54 4.11
CA ASP A 101 13.40 -8.38 3.31
C ASP A 101 14.44 -8.07 2.23
N VAL A 102 13.99 -7.47 1.12
CA VAL A 102 14.81 -6.88 0.05
C VAL A 102 14.63 -5.37 0.11
N LEU A 103 15.67 -4.63 0.53
CA LEU A 103 15.56 -3.24 0.97
C LEU A 103 15.31 -2.22 -0.17
N ASN A 104 16.18 -2.22 -1.19
CA ASN A 104 16.23 -1.18 -2.24
C ASN A 104 16.33 -1.84 -3.61
N LEU A 105 15.33 -2.64 -4.00
CA LEU A 105 15.30 -3.29 -5.30
C LEU A 105 15.10 -2.25 -6.39
N PRO A 106 16.02 -2.08 -7.36
CA PRO A 106 15.84 -1.10 -8.42
C PRO A 106 14.55 -1.34 -9.20
N TYR A 107 13.68 -0.34 -9.25
CA TYR A 107 12.39 -0.43 -9.91
C TYR A 107 11.97 0.94 -10.45
N ASN A 108 11.42 0.96 -11.67
CA ASN A 108 10.98 2.21 -12.29
C ASN A 108 9.58 2.59 -11.78
N ASP A 109 9.28 3.88 -11.85
CA ASP A 109 7.91 4.38 -11.74
C ASP A 109 7.00 3.64 -12.72
N TYR A 110 5.77 3.39 -12.29
CA TYR A 110 4.79 2.68 -13.10
C TYR A 110 3.39 3.23 -12.90
N THR A 111 2.49 2.87 -13.82
CA THR A 111 1.09 3.24 -13.78
C THR A 111 0.22 2.02 -14.04
N GLU A 112 -0.77 1.85 -13.19
CA GLU A 112 -1.77 0.79 -13.19
C GLU A 112 -3.16 1.43 -13.03
N GLN A 113 -4.19 0.61 -13.01
CA GLN A 113 -5.54 1.03 -12.67
C GLN A 113 -5.88 0.61 -11.24
N TYR A 114 -6.78 1.36 -10.60
CA TYR A 114 -7.41 0.95 -9.34
C TYR A 114 -8.92 0.88 -9.48
N THR A 115 -9.53 0.06 -8.63
CA THR A 115 -10.98 0.01 -8.46
C THR A 115 -11.32 0.03 -6.98
N LEU A 116 -12.54 0.49 -6.66
CA LEU A 116 -13.08 0.50 -5.31
C LEU A 116 -14.21 -0.51 -5.21
N THR A 117 -14.22 -1.26 -4.12
CA THR A 117 -15.26 -2.22 -3.75
C THR A 117 -15.54 -2.16 -2.25
N ALA A 118 -16.60 -2.79 -1.78
CA ALA A 118 -16.85 -3.00 -0.35
C ALA A 118 -17.32 -4.43 -0.04
N PRO A 119 -16.46 -5.45 -0.22
CA PRO A 119 -16.81 -6.81 0.19
C PRO A 119 -17.15 -6.85 1.67
N SER A 120 -18.33 -7.38 2.02
CA SER A 120 -18.82 -7.42 3.40
C SER A 120 -18.82 -6.05 4.11
N ASP A 121 -19.16 -4.99 3.36
CA ASP A 121 -19.19 -3.60 3.83
C ASP A 121 -17.83 -3.02 4.23
N VAL A 122 -16.73 -3.64 3.78
CA VAL A 122 -15.35 -3.19 4.05
C VAL A 122 -14.77 -2.54 2.80
N GLU A 123 -14.59 -1.22 2.82
CA GLU A 123 -13.99 -0.47 1.71
C GLU A 123 -12.62 -1.04 1.33
N THR A 124 -12.42 -1.30 0.03
CA THR A 124 -11.24 -1.99 -0.49
C THR A 124 -10.79 -1.37 -1.80
N ILE A 125 -9.50 -1.05 -1.88
CA ILE A 125 -8.81 -0.63 -3.11
C ILE A 125 -8.21 -1.88 -3.75
N SER A 126 -8.51 -2.15 -5.01
CA SER A 126 -7.83 -3.20 -5.79
C SER A 126 -6.97 -2.57 -6.87
N LEU A 127 -5.69 -2.90 -6.91
CA LEU A 127 -4.75 -2.43 -7.94
C LEU A 127 -4.64 -3.49 -9.06
N SER A 128 -4.50 -3.05 -10.31
CA SER A 128 -4.23 -3.96 -11.42
C SER A 128 -2.76 -4.35 -11.51
N GLY A 129 -2.49 -5.40 -12.29
CA GLY A 129 -1.14 -5.85 -12.56
C GLY A 129 -0.45 -6.31 -11.27
N LEU A 130 0.75 -5.78 -11.04
CA LEU A 130 1.53 -5.99 -9.82
C LEU A 130 1.60 -4.70 -8.97
N GLY A 131 0.62 -3.82 -9.11
CA GLY A 131 0.56 -2.57 -8.35
C GLY A 131 0.55 -2.81 -6.85
N PHE A 132 1.30 -2.02 -6.10
CA PHE A 132 1.40 -2.17 -4.64
C PHE A 132 1.66 -0.85 -3.94
N ILE A 133 1.47 -0.86 -2.61
CA ILE A 133 1.67 0.28 -1.71
C ILE A 133 2.62 -0.14 -0.58
N GLY A 134 3.63 0.68 -0.33
CA GLY A 134 4.62 0.50 0.74
C GLY A 134 5.60 -0.63 0.44
N TYR A 135 5.25 -1.82 0.90
CA TYR A 135 6.10 -3.01 0.85
C TYR A 135 5.49 -4.06 -0.07
N TYR A 136 6.28 -4.57 -1.02
CA TYR A 136 5.83 -5.64 -1.89
C TYR A 136 5.71 -6.96 -1.12
N ALA A 137 4.46 -7.33 -0.82
CA ALA A 137 4.10 -8.56 -0.14
C ALA A 137 3.46 -9.60 -1.08
N GLY A 138 3.51 -9.40 -2.40
CA GLY A 138 2.77 -10.23 -3.37
C GLY A 138 1.26 -10.21 -3.08
N GLY A 139 0.60 -11.37 -3.26
CA GLY A 139 -0.79 -11.54 -2.86
C GLY A 139 -1.77 -11.19 -3.98
N ASP A 140 -2.93 -10.63 -3.61
CA ASP A 140 -4.01 -10.33 -4.56
C ASP A 140 -4.11 -8.84 -4.91
N HIS A 141 -3.16 -8.03 -4.45
CA HIS A 141 -3.09 -6.58 -4.67
C HIS A 141 -4.35 -5.83 -4.23
N LYS A 142 -5.07 -6.39 -3.25
CA LYS A 142 -6.22 -5.74 -2.60
C LYS A 142 -5.82 -5.19 -1.24
N TYR A 143 -6.22 -3.94 -1.01
CA TYR A 143 -5.94 -3.20 0.19
C TYR A 143 -7.26 -2.83 0.87
N ARG A 144 -7.51 -3.42 2.02
CA ARG A 144 -8.62 -3.02 2.89
C ARG A 144 -8.31 -1.64 3.46
N ILE A 145 -9.25 -0.71 3.33
CA ILE A 145 -9.23 0.56 4.06
C ILE A 145 -9.76 0.26 5.46
N PHE A 146 -8.84 0.10 6.42
CA PHE A 146 -9.19 -0.21 7.81
C PHE A 146 -9.77 1.01 8.54
N SER A 147 -9.19 2.19 8.30
CA SER A 147 -9.70 3.47 8.76
C SER A 147 -9.22 4.59 7.84
N ARG A 148 -9.95 5.70 7.80
CA ARG A 148 -9.58 6.88 7.02
C ARG A 148 -10.17 8.16 7.60
N ASN A 149 -9.49 9.28 7.33
CA ASN A 149 -10.02 10.64 7.42
C ASN A 149 -9.62 11.41 6.15
N ALA A 150 -9.76 12.74 6.12
CA ALA A 150 -9.50 13.53 4.92
C ALA A 150 -8.04 13.47 4.42
N THR A 151 -7.07 13.28 5.32
CA THR A 151 -5.64 13.35 5.02
C THR A 151 -4.85 12.11 5.40
N GLU A 152 -5.43 11.15 6.13
CA GLU A 152 -4.78 9.90 6.56
C GLU A 152 -5.65 8.67 6.24
N MET A 153 -5.02 7.57 5.84
CA MET A 153 -5.67 6.26 5.72
C MET A 153 -4.78 5.14 6.24
N VAL A 154 -5.41 4.14 6.85
CA VAL A 154 -4.77 2.89 7.28
C VAL A 154 -5.21 1.78 6.32
N LEU A 155 -4.25 1.21 5.61
CA LEU A 155 -4.46 0.11 4.67
C LEU A 155 -3.94 -1.20 5.26
N SER A 156 -4.59 -2.31 4.91
CA SER A 156 -4.08 -3.65 5.16
C SER A 156 -4.19 -4.56 3.94
N THR A 157 -3.24 -5.48 3.76
CA THR A 157 -3.26 -6.51 2.70
C THR A 157 -2.68 -7.83 3.19
N THR A 158 -3.25 -8.96 2.77
CA THR A 158 -2.71 -10.29 3.05
C THR A 158 -1.60 -10.63 2.06
N ASP A 159 -0.46 -11.12 2.56
CA ASP A 159 0.66 -11.49 1.69
C ASP A 159 0.40 -12.72 0.81
N GLY A 160 1.22 -12.89 -0.23
CA GLY A 160 1.15 -14.01 -1.16
C GLY A 160 1.35 -15.39 -0.53
N ASN A 161 1.91 -15.45 0.68
CA ASN A 161 2.08 -16.69 1.44
C ASN A 161 0.88 -17.00 2.34
N ASN A 162 -0.10 -16.08 2.45
CA ASN A 162 -1.20 -16.14 3.40
C ASN A 162 -0.71 -16.37 4.84
N GLU A 163 0.42 -15.76 5.19
CA GLU A 163 1.07 -15.87 6.50
C GLU A 163 0.82 -14.62 7.35
N PHE A 164 0.85 -13.44 6.71
CA PHE A 164 0.77 -12.15 7.38
C PHE A 164 -0.23 -11.20 6.73
N GLU A 165 -0.87 -10.39 7.57
CA GLU A 165 -1.51 -9.15 7.15
C GLU A 165 -0.50 -8.01 7.32
N TRP A 166 -0.18 -7.31 6.23
CA TRP A 166 0.69 -6.14 6.23
C TRP A 166 -0.13 -4.86 6.37
N TRP A 167 0.37 -3.93 7.17
CA TRP A 167 -0.32 -2.70 7.54
C TRP A 167 0.49 -1.47 7.14
N PHE A 168 -0.19 -0.50 6.54
CA PHE A 168 0.40 0.74 6.06
C PHE A 168 -0.42 1.94 6.52
N VAL A 169 0.22 2.95 7.11
CA VAL A 169 -0.42 4.25 7.37
C VAL A 169 0.10 5.25 6.36
N LEU A 170 -0.82 5.83 5.60
CA LEU A 170 -0.52 6.81 4.57
C LEU A 170 -1.07 8.17 4.95
N THR A 171 -0.35 9.21 4.56
CA THR A 171 -0.77 10.59 4.66
C THR A 171 -0.66 11.30 3.31
N SER A 172 -1.52 12.28 3.08
CA SER A 172 -1.42 13.23 1.96
C SER A 172 -0.78 14.56 2.38
N GLU A 173 -0.41 14.70 3.65
CA GLU A 173 0.34 15.83 4.17
C GLU A 173 1.85 15.66 3.91
N ASP A 174 2.56 16.78 3.84
CA ASP A 174 4.02 16.82 3.64
C ASP A 174 4.80 16.26 4.82
#